data_AF-A0A258X2W6-F1
#
_entry.id   AF-A0A258X2W6-F1
#
_cell.length_a   1.000
_cell.length_b   1.000
_cell.length_c   1.000
_cell.angle_alpha   90.00
_cell.angle_beta   90.00
_cell.angle_gamma   90.00
#
_symmetry.space_group_name_H-M   'P 1'
#
loop_
_entity.id
_entity.type
_entity.pdbx_description
1 polymer ?
#
loop_
_entity_poly.entity_id
_entity_poly.type
_entity_poly.pdbx_seq_one_letter_code
_entity_poly.pdbx_strand_id
1 'polypeptide(L)'
;MNFKLFLFYILVIHVNTLFAESKRQEPSVFLKYEQTLTEVQDSNTKRTYTFTNNKIIEKADNSDNTLTYLKANPLSSSSPRDDKSELNTQDKLSKKIKSLKEKIIAKAKMFLGTPYHFGSKSLEQTDCSGFIQQVYSDLGIVLPRTTVSQAQRGVNVDFDNLEVGDLLFFCTYKNGPSHVGIYTGNDKMIHASSGAKRVKYDNINKLYYKKRFLFAKRLALKKYINTGMTPVL
;
A
#
# COMPACT_ATOMS: atom_id res chain seq x y z
N MET A 1 -66.57 -27.07 -7.73
CA MET A 1 -65.45 -26.29 -7.15
C MET A 1 -64.26 -26.43 -8.10
N ASN A 2 -63.88 -25.35 -8.78
CA ASN A 2 -63.24 -25.40 -10.11
C ASN A 2 -61.73 -25.75 -10.07
N PHE A 3 -61.38 -26.95 -10.50
CA PHE A 3 -60.01 -27.45 -10.69
C PHE A 3 -59.18 -26.66 -11.73
N LYS A 4 -59.80 -25.79 -12.53
CA LYS A 4 -59.12 -24.94 -13.53
C LYS A 4 -58.35 -23.76 -12.93
N LEU A 5 -58.62 -23.35 -11.68
CA LEU A 5 -57.93 -22.21 -11.06
C LEU A 5 -56.60 -22.60 -10.40
N PHE A 6 -56.40 -23.89 -10.07
CA PHE A 6 -55.19 -24.37 -9.40
C PHE A 6 -54.03 -24.66 -10.37
N LEU A 7 -54.34 -25.08 -11.60
CA LEU A 7 -53.34 -25.35 -12.65
C LEU A 7 -52.73 -24.06 -13.25
N PHE A 8 -53.44 -22.93 -13.22
CA PHE A 8 -52.88 -21.65 -13.66
C PHE A 8 -51.87 -21.08 -12.65
N TYR A 9 -52.05 -21.35 -11.35
CA TYR A 9 -51.17 -20.84 -10.30
C TYR A 9 -49.81 -21.57 -10.28
N ILE A 10 -49.78 -22.86 -10.64
CA ILE A 10 -48.53 -23.65 -10.69
C ILE A 10 -47.70 -23.33 -11.95
N LEU A 11 -48.34 -22.95 -13.06
CA LEU A 11 -47.63 -22.58 -14.30
C LEU A 11 -46.98 -21.19 -14.20
N VAL A 12 -47.60 -20.24 -13.48
CA VAL A 12 -47.00 -18.90 -13.26
C VAL A 12 -45.77 -18.96 -12.35
N ILE A 13 -45.69 -19.92 -11.43
CA ILE A 13 -44.51 -20.12 -10.56
C ILE A 13 -43.35 -20.77 -11.34
N HIS A 14 -43.61 -21.70 -12.27
CA HIS A 14 -42.53 -22.36 -13.02
C HIS A 14 -41.94 -21.52 -14.15
N VAL A 15 -42.70 -20.59 -14.75
CA VAL A 15 -42.14 -19.70 -15.80
C VAL A 15 -41.33 -18.54 -15.20
N ASN A 16 -41.69 -18.03 -14.02
CA ASN A 16 -40.91 -16.98 -13.35
C ASN A 16 -39.59 -17.47 -12.74
N THR A 17 -39.39 -18.78 -12.62
CA THR A 17 -38.14 -19.35 -12.07
C THR A 17 -37.11 -19.69 -13.16
N LEU A 18 -37.47 -19.58 -14.45
CA LEU A 18 -36.58 -19.94 -15.57
C LEU A 18 -36.13 -18.75 -16.45
N PHE A 19 -36.44 -17.52 -16.05
CA PHE A 19 -35.95 -16.28 -16.70
C PHE A 19 -35.05 -15.41 -15.81
N ALA A 20 -34.45 -16.01 -14.78
CA ALA A 20 -33.53 -15.32 -13.85
C ALA A 20 -32.07 -15.76 -14.00
N GLU A 21 -31.67 -16.33 -15.14
CA GLU A 21 -30.32 -16.91 -15.30
C GLU A 21 -29.49 -16.35 -16.47
N SER A 22 -29.84 -15.18 -17.03
CA SER A 22 -28.93 -14.48 -17.95
C SER A 22 -28.99 -12.96 -17.84
N LYS A 23 -28.50 -12.43 -16.71
CA LYS A 23 -27.89 -11.09 -16.55
C LYS A 23 -27.56 -10.85 -15.07
N ARG A 24 -26.65 -11.63 -14.50
CA ARG A 24 -25.87 -11.13 -13.36
C ARG A 24 -24.74 -10.28 -13.92
N GLN A 25 -25.03 -8.98 -14.12
CA GLN A 25 -23.99 -7.99 -13.85
C GLN A 25 -23.58 -8.23 -12.40
N GLU A 26 -22.37 -8.74 -12.20
CA GLU A 26 -21.70 -8.73 -10.90
C GLU A 26 -21.89 -7.32 -10.31
N PRO A 27 -22.64 -7.13 -9.21
CA PRO A 27 -22.64 -5.84 -8.57
C PRO A 27 -21.19 -5.60 -8.16
N SER A 28 -20.62 -4.51 -8.65
CA SER A 28 -19.40 -3.94 -8.11
C SER A 28 -19.66 -3.64 -6.64
N VAL A 29 -19.45 -4.63 -5.78
CA VAL A 29 -19.47 -4.48 -4.33
C VAL A 29 -18.25 -3.64 -3.98
N PHE A 30 -18.41 -2.33 -4.12
CA PHE A 30 -17.66 -1.35 -3.36
C PHE A 30 -17.97 -1.64 -1.90
N LEU A 31 -17.19 -2.54 -1.30
CA LEU A 31 -17.10 -2.67 0.13
C LEU A 31 -16.62 -1.31 0.63
N LYS A 32 -17.55 -0.50 1.15
CA LYS A 32 -17.23 0.68 1.95
C LYS A 32 -16.34 0.17 3.08
N TYR A 33 -15.05 0.46 2.99
CA TYR A 33 -14.05 0.10 4.00
C TYR A 33 -14.42 0.88 5.27
N GLU A 34 -15.12 0.24 6.21
CA GLU A 34 -15.47 0.88 7.48
C GLU A 34 -14.21 1.40 8.16
N GLN A 35 -14.27 2.65 8.65
CA GLN A 35 -13.15 3.36 9.24
C GLN A 35 -12.75 2.71 10.57
N THR A 36 -11.91 1.68 10.55
CA THR A 36 -11.37 1.09 11.78
C THR A 36 -10.24 1.94 12.33
N LEU A 37 -10.48 2.59 13.47
CA LEU A 37 -9.46 3.24 14.30
C LEU A 37 -8.66 2.15 15.03
N THR A 38 -7.36 2.09 14.81
CA THR A 38 -6.46 1.19 15.55
C THR A 38 -5.35 1.97 16.23
N GLU A 39 -5.29 1.88 17.57
CA GLU A 39 -4.20 2.43 18.36
C GLU A 39 -3.05 1.41 18.44
N VAL A 40 -1.83 1.86 18.12
CA VAL A 40 -0.62 1.03 18.18
C VAL A 40 0.50 1.82 18.82
N GLN A 41 1.15 1.22 19.82
CA GLN A 41 2.38 1.74 20.40
C GLN A 41 3.61 1.21 19.65
N ASP A 42 4.52 2.09 19.24
CA ASP A 42 5.81 1.70 18.66
C ASP A 42 6.73 1.20 19.78
N SER A 43 7.23 -0.03 19.66
CA SER A 43 8.05 -0.67 20.70
C SER A 43 9.43 -0.04 20.87
N ASN A 44 9.94 0.68 19.86
CA ASN A 44 11.25 1.29 19.90
C ASN A 44 11.19 2.72 20.45
N THR A 45 10.15 3.48 20.10
CA THR A 45 10.01 4.88 20.52
C THR A 45 9.01 5.09 21.66
N LYS A 46 8.25 4.06 22.03
CA LYS A 46 7.12 4.08 22.99
C LYS A 46 5.95 5.00 22.62
N ARG A 47 5.96 5.59 21.43
CA ARG A 47 4.92 6.52 20.93
C ARG A 47 3.65 5.80 20.50
N THR A 48 2.49 6.43 20.68
CA THR A 48 1.18 5.88 20.31
C THR A 48 0.63 6.53 19.05
N TYR A 49 0.22 5.70 18.10
CA TYR A 49 -0.35 6.11 16.81
C TYR A 49 -1.75 5.55 16.63
N THR A 50 -2.64 6.37 16.10
CA THR A 50 -3.98 5.96 15.67
C THR A 50 -3.97 5.84 14.15
N PHE A 51 -4.24 4.64 13.65
CA PHE A 51 -4.38 4.36 12.22
C PHE A 51 -5.86 4.29 11.86
N THR A 52 -6.24 5.01 10.81
CA THR A 52 -7.48 4.80 10.05
C THR A 52 -7.09 4.46 8.62
N ASN A 53 -8.02 3.91 7.85
CA ASN A 53 -7.81 3.49 6.46
C ASN A 53 -7.10 4.55 5.60
N ASN A 54 -7.25 5.85 5.91
CA ASN A 54 -6.60 6.94 5.16
C ASN A 54 -5.84 7.97 6.02
N LYS A 55 -5.71 7.81 7.35
CA LYS A 55 -5.10 8.84 8.24
C LYS A 55 -4.33 8.20 9.41
N ILE A 56 -3.11 8.68 9.63
CA ILE A 56 -2.29 8.35 10.80
C ILE A 56 -2.27 9.58 11.70
N ILE A 57 -2.59 9.42 12.98
CA ILE A 57 -2.57 10.49 13.99
C ILE A 57 -1.65 10.05 15.13
N GLU A 58 -0.57 10.80 15.37
CA GLU A 58 0.25 10.65 16.58
C GLU A 58 -0.49 11.30 17.75
N LYS A 59 -0.66 10.60 18.86
CA LYS A 59 -1.14 11.24 20.10
C LYS A 59 0.06 11.97 20.72
N ALA A 60 0.02 13.30 20.72
CA ALA A 60 0.99 14.11 21.44
C ALA A 60 0.71 14.01 22.94
N ASP A 61 1.77 13.84 23.75
CA ASP A 61 1.69 14.06 25.19
C ASP A 61 1.32 15.54 25.44
N ASN A 62 0.32 15.72 26.29
CA ASN A 62 -0.52 16.91 26.39
C ASN A 62 0.26 18.21 26.77
N SER A 63 0.43 19.14 25.82
CA SER A 63 0.29 20.61 25.99
C SER A 63 0.54 21.33 24.65
N ASP A 64 -0.35 22.25 24.30
CA ASP A 64 -0.37 23.12 23.11
C ASP A 64 -0.82 22.51 21.77
N ASN A 65 -2.15 22.54 21.64
CA ASN A 65 -2.91 22.38 20.42
C ASN A 65 -2.57 23.51 19.41
N THR A 66 -1.58 23.29 18.55
CA THR A 66 -1.49 24.00 17.27
C THR A 66 -1.66 23.01 16.12
N LEU A 67 -2.89 22.94 15.63
CA LEU A 67 -3.24 22.33 14.35
C LEU A 67 -2.61 23.15 13.21
N THR A 68 -1.32 22.96 12.96
CA THR A 68 -0.66 23.43 11.73
C THR A 68 -0.95 22.44 10.61
N TYR A 69 -2.17 22.53 10.09
CA TYR A 69 -2.43 22.12 8.72
C TYR A 69 -1.59 23.02 7.81
N LEU A 70 -0.58 22.45 7.15
CA LEU A 70 -0.02 23.06 5.95
C LEU A 70 -1.10 23.02 4.85
N LYS A 71 -2.00 24.00 4.90
CA LYS A 71 -2.74 24.46 3.72
C LYS A 71 -1.69 24.76 2.64
N ALA A 72 -1.76 24.07 1.52
CA ALA A 72 -1.12 24.54 0.32
C ALA A 72 -1.67 25.94 0.02
N ASN A 73 -0.83 26.96 0.13
CA ASN A 73 -1.12 28.25 -0.47
C ASN A 73 -1.21 28.05 -1.99
N PRO A 74 -2.28 28.49 -2.67
CA PRO A 74 -2.23 28.69 -4.10
C PRO A 74 -1.37 29.94 -4.32
N LEU A 75 -0.09 29.78 -4.66
CA LEU A 75 0.70 30.91 -5.15
C LEU A 75 0.20 31.26 -6.55
N SER A 76 -0.53 32.37 -6.62
CA SER A 76 -0.87 33.07 -7.84
C SER A 76 0.37 33.71 -8.46
N SER A 77 0.50 33.49 -9.77
CA SER A 77 1.06 34.38 -10.79
C SER A 77 2.46 34.98 -10.60
N SER A 78 3.43 34.42 -11.33
CA SER A 78 4.54 35.20 -11.88
C SER A 78 4.81 34.80 -13.34
N SER A 79 4.51 35.74 -14.26
CA SER A 79 5.00 36.01 -15.62
C SER A 79 5.57 34.89 -16.52
N PRO A 80 5.23 34.85 -17.83
CA PRO A 80 5.72 33.84 -18.76
C PRO A 80 7.21 34.05 -19.06
N ARG A 81 8.05 33.08 -18.66
CA ARG A 81 9.47 33.00 -19.02
C ARG A 81 9.74 31.64 -19.68
N ASP A 82 10.30 31.68 -20.88
CA ASP A 82 10.85 30.60 -21.72
C ASP A 82 10.78 29.15 -21.21
N ASP A 83 9.70 28.48 -21.61
CA ASP A 83 9.18 27.15 -21.26
C ASP A 83 10.05 25.92 -21.66
N LYS A 84 11.23 26.10 -22.26
CA LYS A 84 12.02 24.96 -22.80
C LYS A 84 13.04 24.35 -21.83
N SER A 85 13.49 25.09 -20.81
CA SER A 85 14.53 24.61 -19.88
C SER A 85 13.97 23.80 -18.70
N GLU A 86 12.75 24.10 -18.27
CA GLU A 86 12.07 23.39 -17.18
C GLU A 86 11.52 22.03 -17.62
N LEU A 87 10.99 21.92 -18.84
CA LEU A 87 10.49 20.66 -19.42
C LEU A 87 11.58 19.56 -19.45
N ASN A 88 12.80 19.91 -19.88
CA ASN A 88 13.92 18.98 -19.96
C ASN A 88 14.37 18.48 -18.56
N THR A 89 14.25 19.34 -17.55
CA THR A 89 14.63 18.99 -16.17
C THR A 89 13.63 18.05 -15.52
N GLN A 90 12.32 18.25 -15.76
CA GLN A 90 11.26 17.36 -15.27
C GLN A 90 11.35 15.98 -15.92
N ASP A 91 11.58 15.91 -17.22
CA ASP A 91 11.75 14.66 -17.96
C ASP A 91 12.98 13.87 -17.51
N LYS A 92 14.08 14.56 -17.23
CA LYS A 92 15.29 13.91 -16.70
C LYS A 92 15.06 13.35 -15.30
N LEU A 93 14.31 14.07 -14.45
CA LEU A 93 13.97 13.61 -13.11
C LEU A 93 13.01 12.43 -13.13
N SER A 94 11.96 12.48 -13.95
CA SER A 94 10.99 11.40 -14.08
C SER A 94 11.65 10.10 -14.54
N LYS A 95 12.57 10.18 -15.53
CA LYS A 95 13.41 9.05 -15.97
C LYS A 95 14.27 8.48 -14.83
N LYS A 96 14.90 9.33 -14.01
CA LYS A 96 15.69 8.87 -12.85
C LYS A 96 14.83 8.19 -11.79
N ILE A 97 13.64 8.73 -11.49
CA ILE A 97 12.69 8.12 -10.55
C ILE A 97 12.24 6.76 -11.07
N LYS A 98 11.89 6.65 -12.36
CA LYS A 98 11.53 5.39 -12.99
C LYS A 98 12.66 4.36 -12.87
N SER A 99 13.88 4.75 -13.21
CA SER A 99 15.06 3.89 -13.08
C SER A 99 15.29 3.44 -11.62
N LEU A 100 15.09 4.32 -10.64
CA LEU A 100 15.22 3.96 -9.22
C LEU A 100 14.13 2.96 -8.79
N LYS A 101 12.89 3.14 -9.24
CA LYS A 101 11.80 2.16 -9.02
C LYS A 101 12.14 0.80 -9.62
N GLU A 102 12.66 0.77 -10.84
CA GLU A 102 13.12 -0.47 -11.49
C GLU A 102 14.23 -1.16 -10.68
N LYS A 103 15.19 -0.38 -10.16
CA LYS A 103 16.24 -0.89 -9.26
C LYS A 103 15.69 -1.46 -7.95
N ILE A 104 14.71 -0.78 -7.33
CA ILE A 104 14.01 -1.30 -6.13
C ILE A 104 13.41 -2.67 -6.43
N ILE A 105 12.69 -2.81 -7.55
CA ILE A 105 12.08 -4.09 -7.92
C ILE A 105 13.13 -5.15 -8.26
N ALA A 106 14.22 -4.78 -8.93
CA ALA A 106 15.32 -5.69 -9.25
C ALA A 106 16.00 -6.22 -7.97
N LYS A 107 16.31 -5.33 -7.01
CA LYS A 107 16.86 -5.73 -5.70
C LYS A 107 15.87 -6.60 -4.92
N ALA A 108 14.60 -6.21 -4.87
CA ALA A 108 13.56 -7.02 -4.22
C ALA A 108 13.48 -8.45 -4.77
N LYS A 109 13.62 -8.62 -6.09
CA LYS A 109 13.63 -9.94 -6.75
C LYS A 109 14.79 -10.83 -6.31
N MET A 110 15.95 -10.27 -5.95
CA MET A 110 17.11 -11.04 -5.50
C MET A 110 16.83 -11.80 -4.19
N PHE A 111 15.86 -11.34 -3.39
CA PHE A 111 15.45 -12.01 -2.16
C PHE A 111 14.39 -13.09 -2.37
N LEU A 112 13.91 -13.34 -3.59
CA LEU A 112 12.88 -14.35 -3.82
C LEU A 112 13.33 -15.72 -3.29
N GLY A 113 12.50 -16.32 -2.44
CA GLY A 113 12.82 -17.59 -1.79
C GLY A 113 13.58 -17.47 -0.46
N THR A 114 14.14 -16.30 -0.11
CA THR A 114 14.80 -16.10 1.18
C THR A 114 13.86 -16.49 2.33
N PRO A 115 14.31 -17.33 3.28
CA PRO A 115 13.47 -17.79 4.38
C PRO A 115 12.96 -16.65 5.27
N TYR A 116 11.70 -16.78 5.71
CA TYR A 116 11.11 -15.87 6.67
C TYR A 116 11.54 -16.20 8.10
N HIS A 117 12.00 -15.19 8.84
CA HIS A 117 12.28 -15.28 10.27
C HIS A 117 11.93 -13.98 10.98
N PHE A 118 10.97 -14.05 11.91
CA PHE A 118 10.45 -12.89 12.62
C PHE A 118 11.55 -12.18 13.43
N GLY A 119 11.69 -10.86 13.26
CA GLY A 119 12.69 -10.09 14.00
C GLY A 119 14.14 -10.32 13.55
N SER A 120 14.38 -11.08 12.47
CA SER A 120 15.74 -11.38 12.00
C SER A 120 16.58 -10.11 11.80
N LYS A 121 17.85 -10.20 12.19
CA LYS A 121 18.90 -9.21 11.91
C LYS A 121 19.94 -9.74 10.91
N SER A 122 19.76 -10.96 10.42
CA SER A 122 20.67 -11.61 9.46
C SER A 122 20.34 -11.20 8.02
N LEU A 123 21.32 -11.34 7.13
CA LEU A 123 21.13 -11.21 5.68
C LEU A 123 20.56 -12.50 5.05
N GLU A 124 20.71 -13.65 5.71
CA GLU A 124 20.29 -14.96 5.20
C GLU A 124 18.82 -15.28 5.44
N GLN A 125 18.19 -14.58 6.40
CA GLN A 125 16.79 -14.72 6.77
C GLN A 125 16.21 -13.35 7.05
N THR A 126 14.94 -13.14 6.74
CA THR A 126 14.35 -11.80 6.84
C THR A 126 12.91 -11.86 7.35
N ASP A 127 12.40 -10.76 7.89
CA ASP A 127 10.96 -10.58 8.10
C ASP A 127 10.41 -9.52 7.15
N CYS A 128 9.12 -9.20 7.28
CA CYS A 128 8.46 -8.28 6.37
C CYS A 128 9.18 -6.92 6.31
N SER A 129 9.43 -6.27 7.44
CA SER A 129 10.04 -4.94 7.45
C SER A 129 11.56 -4.96 7.29
N GLY A 130 12.24 -6.03 7.70
CA GLY A 130 13.66 -6.28 7.43
C GLY A 130 13.93 -6.45 5.94
N PHE A 131 13.05 -7.15 5.22
CA PHE A 131 13.12 -7.28 3.77
C PHE A 131 13.02 -5.91 3.09
N ILE A 132 12.05 -5.08 3.48
CA ILE A 132 11.94 -3.71 2.98
C ILE A 132 13.21 -2.91 3.29
N GLN A 133 13.73 -3.00 4.51
CA GLN A 133 14.94 -2.28 4.89
C GLN A 133 16.14 -2.66 4.01
N GLN A 134 16.37 -3.96 3.77
CA GLN A 134 17.49 -4.47 2.98
C GLN A 134 17.39 -4.05 1.50
N VAL A 135 16.20 -4.16 0.90
CA VAL A 135 15.99 -3.74 -0.50
C VAL A 135 16.33 -2.26 -0.72
N TYR A 136 15.98 -1.41 0.24
CA TYR A 136 16.15 0.03 0.13
C TYR A 136 17.54 0.49 0.59
N SER A 137 18.17 -0.19 1.55
CA SER A 137 19.52 0.17 2.04
C SER A 137 20.59 0.06 0.96
N ASP A 138 20.52 -0.97 0.11
CA ASP A 138 21.44 -1.16 -1.02
C ASP A 138 21.37 -0.01 -2.03
N LEU A 139 20.26 0.72 -2.03
CA LEU A 139 20.02 1.87 -2.89
C LEU A 139 20.28 3.21 -2.19
N GLY A 140 20.88 3.20 -1.00
CA GLY A 140 21.17 4.39 -0.20
C GLY A 140 19.94 4.96 0.53
N ILE A 141 18.83 4.22 0.59
CA ILE A 141 17.59 4.67 1.23
C ILE A 141 17.45 3.97 2.58
N VAL A 142 17.76 4.69 3.65
CA VAL A 142 17.66 4.15 5.01
C VAL A 142 16.21 4.20 5.50
N LEU A 143 15.62 3.02 5.70
CA LEU A 143 14.30 2.86 6.32
C LEU A 143 14.42 2.31 7.75
N PRO A 144 13.48 2.69 8.65
CA PRO A 144 13.46 2.16 10.01
C PRO A 144 13.15 0.67 10.01
N ARG A 145 13.55 -0.04 11.09
CA ARG A 145 13.47 -1.51 11.18
C ARG A 145 12.05 -2.05 11.28
N THR A 146 11.12 -1.31 11.90
CA THR A 146 9.78 -1.81 12.24
C THR A 146 8.73 -1.40 11.21
N THR A 147 7.74 -2.26 10.97
CA THR A 147 6.60 -1.97 10.09
C THR A 147 5.87 -0.68 10.48
N VAL A 148 5.69 -0.45 11.78
CA VAL A 148 5.02 0.76 12.32
C VAL A 148 5.79 2.02 11.96
N SER A 149 7.10 2.05 12.20
CA SER A 149 7.93 3.20 11.83
C SER A 149 8.05 3.37 10.30
N GLN A 150 8.03 2.29 9.52
CA GLN A 150 8.02 2.37 8.05
C GLN A 150 6.71 2.98 7.53
N ALA A 151 5.57 2.69 8.18
CA ALA A 151 4.27 3.28 7.86
C ALA A 151 4.22 4.81 8.04
N GLN A 152 5.21 5.42 8.69
CA GLN A 152 5.32 6.88 8.85
C GLN A 152 6.13 7.54 7.73
N ARG A 153 6.72 6.76 6.82
CA ARG A 153 7.57 7.28 5.74
C ARG A 153 6.74 7.48 4.47
N GLY A 154 6.99 8.61 3.80
CA GLY A 154 6.33 8.93 2.54
C GLY A 154 4.92 9.49 2.69
N VAL A 155 4.21 9.59 1.57
CA VAL A 155 2.84 10.13 1.48
C VAL A 155 1.83 8.99 1.34
N ASN A 156 0.60 9.21 1.81
CA ASN A 156 -0.49 8.24 1.60
C ASN A 156 -0.82 8.11 0.12
N VAL A 157 -1.17 6.89 -0.29
CA VAL A 157 -1.62 6.57 -1.64
C VAL A 157 -2.91 5.76 -1.55
N ASP A 158 -3.91 6.17 -2.32
CA ASP A 158 -5.15 5.42 -2.46
C ASP A 158 -4.91 4.12 -3.24
N PHE A 159 -5.69 3.09 -2.93
CA PHE A 159 -5.54 1.77 -3.54
C PHE A 159 -5.59 1.79 -5.07
N ASP A 160 -6.42 2.65 -5.66
CA ASP A 160 -6.58 2.75 -7.11
C ASP A 160 -5.46 3.55 -7.78
N ASN A 161 -4.63 4.25 -7.00
CA ASN A 161 -3.52 5.09 -7.46
C ASN A 161 -2.14 4.46 -7.19
N LEU A 162 -2.10 3.15 -6.91
CA LEU A 162 -0.87 2.43 -6.61
C LEU A 162 0.10 2.45 -7.80
N GLU A 163 1.36 2.74 -7.48
CA GLU A 163 2.48 2.71 -8.42
C GLU A 163 3.55 1.73 -7.97
N VAL A 164 4.28 1.18 -8.94
CA VAL A 164 5.45 0.32 -8.67
C VAL A 164 6.38 1.00 -7.67
N GLY A 165 6.73 0.27 -6.61
CA GLY A 165 7.57 0.74 -5.51
C GLY A 165 6.82 1.22 -4.28
N ASP A 166 5.50 1.44 -4.35
CA ASP A 166 4.71 1.82 -3.16
C ASP A 166 4.75 0.70 -2.11
N LEU A 167 4.82 1.09 -0.83
CA LEU A 167 4.80 0.18 0.30
C LEU A 167 3.35 -0.06 0.73
N LEU A 168 2.93 -1.32 0.74
CA LEU A 168 1.57 -1.73 1.11
C LEU A 168 1.56 -2.24 2.55
N PHE A 169 0.73 -1.66 3.41
CA PHE A 169 0.65 -2.02 4.82
C PHE A 169 -0.63 -2.79 5.14
N PHE A 170 -0.50 -3.81 5.99
CA PHE A 170 -1.60 -4.71 6.34
C PHE A 170 -1.68 -4.99 7.85
N CYS A 171 -2.90 -5.25 8.32
CA CYS A 171 -3.20 -5.76 9.66
C CYS A 171 -3.38 -7.29 9.61
N THR A 172 -2.35 -8.04 9.99
CA THR A 172 -2.28 -9.51 9.83
C THR A 172 -2.22 -10.27 11.15
N TYR A 173 -1.26 -9.96 12.04
CA TYR A 173 -1.02 -10.71 13.28
C TYR A 173 -1.14 -9.87 14.55
N LYS A 174 -1.23 -8.54 14.43
CA LYS A 174 -1.54 -7.62 15.53
C LYS A 174 -2.31 -6.43 14.96
N ASN A 175 -2.99 -5.70 15.85
CA ASN A 175 -3.72 -4.49 15.48
C ASN A 175 -2.79 -3.44 14.83
N GLY A 176 -3.32 -2.76 13.82
CA GLY A 176 -2.61 -1.78 12.99
C GLY A 176 -1.53 -2.40 12.08
N PRO A 177 -0.55 -1.62 11.59
CA PRO A 177 0.38 -2.07 10.57
C PRO A 177 1.35 -3.12 11.14
N SER A 178 1.07 -4.38 10.81
CA SER A 178 1.84 -5.53 11.26
C SER A 178 2.62 -6.18 10.13
N HIS A 179 2.19 -6.03 8.89
CA HIS A 179 2.85 -6.58 7.71
C HIS A 179 3.04 -5.53 6.61
N VAL A 180 4.10 -5.68 5.81
CA VAL A 180 4.42 -4.77 4.70
C VAL A 180 4.92 -5.55 3.47
N GLY A 181 4.63 -5.02 2.28
CA GLY A 181 5.15 -5.49 0.99
C GLY A 181 5.40 -4.33 0.04
N ILE A 182 6.10 -4.60 -1.07
CA ILE A 182 6.36 -3.63 -2.15
C ILE A 182 5.42 -3.94 -3.31
N TYR A 183 4.64 -2.97 -3.77
CA TYR A 183 3.82 -3.11 -4.96
C TYR A 183 4.71 -3.20 -6.21
N THR A 184 4.49 -4.22 -7.03
CA THR A 184 5.30 -4.50 -8.22
C THR A 184 4.54 -4.24 -9.52
N GLY A 185 3.35 -3.62 -9.44
CA GLY A 185 2.42 -3.50 -10.56
C GLY A 185 1.63 -4.79 -10.82
N ASN A 186 0.66 -4.71 -11.73
CA ASN A 186 -0.18 -5.84 -12.15
C ASN A 186 -0.84 -6.57 -10.98
N ASP A 187 -1.39 -5.81 -10.02
CA ASP A 187 -2.02 -6.31 -8.80
C ASP A 187 -1.14 -7.25 -7.97
N LYS A 188 0.18 -7.12 -8.07
CA LYS A 188 1.13 -7.97 -7.33
C LYS A 188 1.94 -7.15 -6.35
N MET A 189 2.26 -7.80 -5.23
CA MET A 189 3.28 -7.34 -4.31
C MET A 189 4.34 -8.41 -4.09
N ILE A 190 5.55 -7.99 -3.79
CA ILE A 190 6.62 -8.84 -3.25
C ILE A 190 6.79 -8.56 -1.75
N HIS A 191 6.88 -9.61 -0.95
CA HIS A 191 6.98 -9.50 0.51
C HIS A 191 7.59 -10.76 1.13
N ALA A 192 8.17 -10.63 2.33
CA ALA A 192 8.52 -11.76 3.17
C ALA A 192 7.26 -12.32 3.86
N SER A 193 6.73 -13.45 3.38
CA SER A 193 5.49 -14.04 3.85
C SER A 193 5.75 -15.02 4.99
N SER A 194 5.20 -14.75 6.17
CA SER A 194 5.25 -15.69 7.30
C SER A 194 4.50 -16.99 6.99
N GLY A 195 3.31 -16.90 6.39
CA GLY A 195 2.50 -18.07 6.03
C GLY A 195 3.16 -18.98 5.00
N ALA A 196 3.89 -18.42 4.04
CA ALA A 196 4.66 -19.21 3.07
C ALA A 196 6.11 -19.51 3.52
N LYS A 197 6.52 -18.96 4.67
CA LYS A 197 7.87 -19.06 5.25
C LYS A 197 9.00 -18.56 4.34
N ARG A 198 8.71 -17.66 3.38
CA ARG A 198 9.69 -17.14 2.43
C ARG A 198 9.26 -15.82 1.78
N VAL A 199 10.21 -15.13 1.17
CA VAL A 199 9.92 -14.02 0.25
C VAL A 199 9.29 -14.55 -1.04
N LYS A 200 8.17 -13.96 -1.43
CA LYS A 200 7.40 -14.36 -2.61
C LYS A 200 6.57 -13.22 -3.17
N TYR A 201 6.00 -13.46 -4.34
CA TYR A 201 4.91 -12.67 -4.87
C TYR A 201 3.56 -13.15 -4.37
N ASP A 202 2.64 -12.23 -4.17
CA ASP A 202 1.22 -12.50 -4.02
C ASP A 202 0.38 -11.45 -4.75
N ASN A 203 -0.80 -11.87 -5.19
CA ASN A 203 -1.79 -10.97 -5.77
C ASN A 203 -2.54 -10.24 -4.64
N ILE A 204 -2.59 -8.90 -4.71
CA ILE A 204 -3.18 -8.04 -3.66
C ILE A 204 -4.71 -8.09 -3.65
N ASN A 205 -5.34 -8.52 -4.75
CA ASN A 205 -6.78 -8.71 -4.86
C ASN A 205 -7.27 -10.02 -4.23
N LYS A 206 -6.38 -10.90 -3.74
CA LYS A 206 -6.79 -12.04 -2.91
C LYS A 206 -7.57 -11.55 -1.70
N LEU A 207 -8.68 -12.23 -1.38
CA LEU A 207 -9.55 -11.86 -0.26
C LEU A 207 -8.79 -11.67 1.06
N TYR A 208 -7.76 -12.50 1.30
CA TYR A 208 -6.90 -12.39 2.47
C TYR A 208 -6.23 -11.00 2.60
N TYR A 209 -5.68 -10.47 1.51
CA TYR A 209 -5.01 -9.17 1.48
C TYR A 209 -5.99 -8.01 1.39
N LYS A 210 -7.05 -8.13 0.57
CA LYS A 210 -8.10 -7.09 0.48
C LYS A 210 -8.74 -6.81 1.83
N LYS A 211 -9.03 -7.83 2.65
CA LYS A 211 -9.63 -7.66 3.99
C LYS A 211 -8.68 -7.08 5.04
N ARG A 212 -7.37 -7.09 4.78
CA ARG A 212 -6.33 -6.72 5.75
C ARG A 212 -5.56 -5.48 5.34
N PHE A 213 -5.82 -4.96 4.15
CA PHE A 213 -5.16 -3.77 3.64
C PHE A 213 -5.50 -2.57 4.53
N LEU A 214 -4.49 -1.82 4.94
CA LEU A 214 -4.71 -0.60 5.72
C LEU A 214 -4.60 0.61 4.81
N PHE A 215 -3.44 0.78 4.20
CA PHE A 215 -3.10 1.91 3.32
C PHE A 215 -1.79 1.61 2.60
N ALA A 216 -1.46 2.46 1.62
CA ALA A 216 -0.18 2.44 0.95
C ALA A 216 0.62 3.73 1.19
N LYS A 217 1.94 3.62 1.08
CA LYS A 217 2.88 4.74 1.19
C LYS A 217 3.80 4.85 -0.01
N ARG A 218 3.91 6.05 -0.56
CA ARG A 218 4.89 6.40 -1.60
C ARG A 218 6.03 7.19 -1.00
N LEU A 219 7.24 6.64 -1.11
CA LEU A 219 8.45 7.30 -0.64
C LEU A 219 8.81 8.48 -1.55
N ALA A 220 9.31 9.56 -0.95
CA ALA A 220 9.75 10.75 -1.67
C ALA A 220 11.12 10.54 -2.34
N LEU A 221 11.17 9.65 -3.35
CA LEU A 221 12.41 9.20 -4.01
C LEU A 221 13.26 10.33 -4.59
N LYS A 222 12.62 11.44 -5.00
CA LYS A 222 13.31 12.67 -5.47
C LYS A 222 14.39 13.15 -4.50
N LYS A 223 14.15 13.03 -3.18
CA LYS A 223 15.13 13.44 -2.16
C LYS A 223 16.45 12.68 -2.27
N TYR A 224 16.40 11.40 -2.63
CA TYR A 224 17.57 10.51 -2.67
C TYR A 224 18.34 10.63 -4.00
N ILE A 225 17.70 11.14 -5.05
CA ILE A 225 18.35 11.42 -6.34
C ILE A 225 19.20 12.69 -6.25
N ASN A 226 18.74 13.70 -5.50
CA ASN A 226 19.38 15.02 -5.44
C ASN A 226 20.52 15.10 -4.41
N THR A 227 20.61 14.18 -3.45
CA THR A 227 21.69 14.15 -2.45
C THR A 227 22.99 13.54 -2.96
N GLY A 228 23.08 13.18 -4.24
CA GLY A 228 24.29 12.54 -4.80
C GLY A 228 24.56 11.13 -4.25
N MET A 229 23.63 10.56 -3.49
CA MET A 229 23.67 9.15 -3.09
C MET A 229 23.41 8.30 -4.33
N THR A 230 24.49 7.99 -5.05
CA THR A 230 24.46 6.97 -6.09
C THR A 230 24.11 5.64 -5.42
N PRO A 231 23.08 4.90 -5.89
CA PRO A 231 22.86 3.54 -5.42
C PRO A 231 24.13 2.75 -5.67
N VAL A 232 24.67 2.14 -4.61
CA VAL A 232 25.85 1.29 -4.70
C VAL A 232 25.42 0.07 -5.52
N LEU A 233 25.97 -0.07 -6.73
CA LEU A 233 25.60 -1.16 -7.65
C LEU A 233 26.14 -2.49 -7.13
#